data_AF-A0A960L9V7-F1
#
_entry.id   AF-A0A960L9V7-F1
#
_cell.length_a   1.000
_cell.length_b   1.000
_cell.length_c   1.000
_cell.angle_alpha   90.00
_cell.angle_beta   90.00
_cell.angle_gamma   90.00
#
_symmetry.space_group_name_H-M   'P 1'
#
loop_
_entity.id
_entity.type
_entity.pdbx_description
1 polymer ?
#
loop_
_entity_poly.entity_id
_entity_poly.type
_entity_poly.pdbx_seq_one_letter_code
_entity_poly.pdbx_strand_id
1 'polypeptide(L)'
;MSARRLMNRLYYFTIEDEGILSEVINRIDQETYAITYKVDGTDDVFVTTSDTKDAMDRSDVPYNLLAEEDGSRLSLFHSPLSREELGDFEDALKALALAYRAIAMACVGVNGEGNLGFDLSDGTKKFTYFTAPAGHTFIWRLFFDKKDAAKFLDKLTMGDAEALEWADAIPLDSSKQLKSYH
;
A
#
# COMPACT_ATOMS: atom_id res chain seq x y z
N MET A 1 20.23 9.70 11.78
CA MET A 1 19.09 9.16 11.00
C MET A 1 18.29 8.16 11.85
N SER A 2 17.53 8.60 12.88
CA SER A 2 16.90 7.64 13.82
C SER A 2 15.60 8.13 14.49
N ALA A 3 14.85 9.06 13.87
CA ALA A 3 13.58 9.55 14.43
C ALA A 3 12.34 9.32 13.53
N ARG A 4 12.52 9.14 12.21
CA ARG A 4 11.40 8.98 11.25
C ARG A 4 10.65 7.63 11.33
N ARG A 5 11.15 6.64 12.08
CA ARG A 5 10.51 5.30 12.20
C ARG A 5 9.44 5.20 13.29
N LEU A 6 9.13 6.27 14.03
CA LEU A 6 8.37 6.15 15.28
C LEU A 6 6.85 6.05 15.13
N MET A 7 6.26 6.37 13.97
CA MET A 7 4.81 6.19 13.74
C MET A 7 4.51 5.90 12.27
N ASN A 8 4.60 4.62 11.86
CA ASN A 8 4.08 4.18 10.56
C ASN A 8 2.55 4.12 10.64
N ARG A 9 1.91 5.30 10.72
CA ARG A 9 0.44 5.44 10.77
C ARG A 9 -0.08 5.79 9.40
N LEU A 10 -1.23 5.19 9.07
CA LEU A 10 -1.98 5.44 7.86
C LEU A 10 -3.35 5.98 8.24
N TYR A 11 -3.86 6.96 7.49
CA TYR A 11 -5.05 7.71 7.90
C TYR A 11 -6.13 7.57 6.85
N TYR A 12 -7.33 7.16 7.30
CA TYR A 12 -8.55 7.28 6.54
C TYR A 12 -9.15 8.66 6.74
N PHE A 13 -9.50 9.35 5.67
CA PHE A 13 -10.11 10.68 5.74
C PHE A 13 -11.07 10.94 4.57
N THR A 14 -11.95 11.92 4.73
CA THR A 14 -12.68 12.54 3.61
C THR A 14 -12.29 13.99 3.45
N ILE A 15 -12.58 14.55 2.28
CA ILE A 15 -12.36 15.94 1.93
C ILE A 15 -13.64 16.51 1.31
N GLU A 16 -13.87 17.79 1.52
CA GLU A 16 -15.05 18.45 0.98
C GLU A 16 -14.94 18.67 -0.54
N ASP A 17 -13.72 18.89 -1.05
CA ASP A 17 -13.44 19.11 -2.46
C ASP A 17 -12.15 18.39 -2.90
N GLU A 18 -12.29 17.36 -3.76
CA GLU A 18 -11.18 16.61 -4.37
C GLU A 18 -10.20 17.52 -5.14
N GLY A 19 -10.67 18.66 -5.67
CA GLY A 19 -9.84 19.64 -6.34
C GLY A 19 -8.78 20.26 -5.42
N ILE A 20 -9.09 20.43 -4.14
CA ILE A 20 -8.17 21.01 -3.15
C ILE A 20 -6.94 20.12 -2.97
N LEU A 21 -7.09 18.79 -2.97
CA LEU A 21 -5.93 17.89 -2.89
C LEU A 21 -5.00 18.10 -4.07
N SER A 22 -5.55 18.21 -5.29
CA SER A 22 -4.74 18.42 -6.48
C SER A 22 -4.01 19.77 -6.43
N GLU A 23 -4.64 20.82 -5.94
CA GLU A 23 -3.99 22.12 -5.78
C GLU A 23 -2.90 22.10 -4.71
N VAL A 24 -3.16 21.48 -3.58
CA VAL A 24 -2.24 21.47 -2.43
C VAL A 24 -1.06 20.56 -2.71
N ILE A 25 -1.27 19.36 -3.26
CA ILE A 25 -0.19 18.44 -3.61
C ILE A 25 0.82 19.10 -4.55
N ASN A 26 0.35 19.96 -5.47
CA ASN A 26 1.24 20.71 -6.37
C ASN A 26 1.99 21.87 -5.69
N ARG A 27 1.58 22.28 -4.48
CA ARG A 27 2.20 23.35 -3.69
C ARG A 27 3.02 22.84 -2.51
N ILE A 28 2.86 21.56 -2.14
CA ILE A 28 3.70 20.91 -1.15
C ILE A 28 5.16 20.97 -1.63
N ASP A 29 6.06 21.32 -0.72
CA ASP A 29 7.50 21.48 -0.99
C ASP A 29 8.05 20.27 -1.77
N GLN A 30 8.99 20.52 -2.71
CA GLN A 30 9.55 19.50 -3.61
C GLN A 30 10.25 18.36 -2.87
N GLU A 31 10.52 18.53 -1.58
CA GLU A 31 11.13 17.52 -0.71
C GLU A 31 10.14 16.56 -0.04
N THR A 32 8.82 16.76 -0.18
CA THR A 32 7.81 15.90 0.45
C THR A 32 7.04 15.07 -0.60
N TYR A 33 7.13 13.75 -0.47
CA TYR A 33 6.34 12.82 -1.29
C TYR A 33 4.92 12.72 -0.72
N ALA A 34 3.99 13.49 -1.30
CA ALA A 34 2.59 13.47 -0.93
C ALA A 34 1.82 12.39 -1.73
N ILE A 35 1.09 11.52 -1.04
CA ILE A 35 0.30 10.46 -1.67
C ILE A 35 -1.05 10.25 -1.00
N THR A 36 -2.08 10.12 -1.83
CA THR A 36 -3.43 9.85 -1.39
C THR A 36 -4.08 8.85 -2.33
N TYR A 37 -4.67 7.79 -1.77
CA TYR A 37 -5.38 6.76 -2.53
C TYR A 37 -6.85 6.76 -2.17
N LYS A 38 -7.72 6.71 -3.18
CA LYS A 38 -9.16 6.49 -2.97
C LYS A 38 -9.40 5.05 -2.54
N VAL A 39 -10.23 4.85 -1.51
CA VAL A 39 -10.56 3.52 -1.00
C VAL A 39 -11.50 2.82 -1.97
N ASP A 40 -11.17 1.57 -2.33
CA ASP A 40 -11.97 0.78 -3.26
C ASP A 40 -13.40 0.56 -2.72
N GLY A 41 -14.39 0.78 -3.59
CA GLY A 41 -15.81 0.69 -3.24
C GLY A 41 -16.37 1.88 -2.46
N THR A 42 -15.65 3.01 -2.38
CA THR A 42 -16.13 4.24 -1.72
C THR A 42 -16.10 5.44 -2.68
N ASP A 43 -16.94 6.44 -2.38
CA ASP A 43 -17.05 7.64 -3.21
C ASP A 43 -16.11 8.78 -2.77
N ASP A 44 -15.80 8.90 -1.49
CA ASP A 44 -15.11 10.08 -0.92
C ASP A 44 -14.11 9.74 0.20
N VAL A 45 -13.83 8.45 0.43
CA VAL A 45 -12.87 8.01 1.44
C VAL A 45 -11.50 7.81 0.83
N PHE A 46 -10.49 8.38 1.48
CA PHE A 46 -9.10 8.32 1.07
C PHE A 46 -8.21 7.74 2.15
N VAL A 47 -7.08 7.17 1.75
CA VAL A 47 -5.98 6.75 2.61
C VAL A 47 -4.74 7.54 2.28
N THR A 48 -4.02 7.98 3.31
CA THR A 48 -2.74 8.67 3.16
C THR A 48 -1.71 8.28 4.23
N THR A 49 -0.47 8.65 3.99
CA THR A 49 0.66 8.45 4.91
C THR A 49 0.73 9.56 5.96
N SER A 50 1.51 9.32 7.03
CA SER A 50 1.78 10.35 8.05
C SER A 50 2.43 11.60 7.45
N ASP A 51 3.43 11.43 6.58
CA ASP A 51 4.12 12.56 5.93
C ASP A 51 3.18 13.43 5.09
N THR A 52 2.26 12.80 4.36
CA THR A 52 1.27 13.52 3.56
C THR A 52 0.24 14.22 4.44
N LYS A 53 -0.23 13.57 5.52
CA LYS A 53 -1.11 14.20 6.50
C LYS A 53 -0.46 15.44 7.11
N ASP A 54 0.80 15.34 7.54
CA ASP A 54 1.54 16.47 8.10
C ASP A 54 1.68 17.61 7.07
N ALA A 55 1.88 17.28 5.80
CA ALA A 55 1.94 18.26 4.72
C ALA A 55 0.58 18.95 4.45
N MET A 56 -0.52 18.20 4.54
CA MET A 56 -1.88 18.74 4.49
C MET A 56 -2.17 19.67 5.67
N ASP A 57 -1.78 19.27 6.89
CA ASP A 57 -1.94 20.08 8.10
C ASP A 57 -1.16 21.41 8.00
N ARG A 58 0.07 21.38 7.47
CA ARG A 58 0.88 22.59 7.24
C ARG A 58 0.33 23.50 6.15
N SER A 59 -0.47 22.95 5.25
CA SER A 59 -1.07 23.67 4.12
C SER A 59 -2.52 24.07 4.39
N ASP A 60 -2.98 23.93 5.65
CA ASP A 60 -4.34 24.22 6.11
C ASP A 60 -5.43 23.55 5.25
N VAL A 61 -5.20 22.31 4.80
CA VAL A 61 -6.19 21.56 4.02
C VAL A 61 -7.34 21.11 4.92
N PRO A 62 -8.60 21.46 4.62
CA PRO A 62 -9.74 20.95 5.37
C PRO A 62 -9.99 19.48 5.01
N TYR A 63 -9.97 18.61 6.03
CA TYR A 63 -10.35 17.20 5.91
C TYR A 63 -11.01 16.69 7.19
N ASN A 64 -11.78 15.61 7.07
CA ASN A 64 -12.35 14.88 8.20
C ASN A 64 -11.58 13.59 8.42
N LEU A 65 -10.88 13.47 9.56
CA LEU A 65 -10.21 12.23 9.93
C LEU A 65 -11.25 11.19 10.38
N LEU A 66 -11.26 10.02 9.72
CA LEU A 66 -12.21 8.93 10.01
C LEU A 66 -11.59 7.87 10.92
N ALA A 67 -10.37 7.44 10.62
CA ALA A 67 -9.68 6.39 11.37
C ALA A 67 -8.18 6.39 11.10
N GLU A 68 -7.43 5.73 11.98
CA GLU A 68 -5.97 5.57 11.88
C GLU A 68 -5.59 4.10 11.94
N GLU A 69 -4.84 3.58 10.98
CA GLU A 69 -4.33 2.21 11.00
C GLU A 69 -2.83 2.20 11.29
N ASP A 70 -2.38 1.14 11.99
CA ASP A 70 -0.96 0.89 12.19
C ASP A 70 -0.38 0.17 10.97
N GLY A 71 0.50 0.84 10.24
CA GLY A 71 1.16 0.30 9.06
C GLY A 71 2.09 -0.88 9.37
N SER A 72 2.44 -1.15 10.63
CA SER A 72 3.11 -2.41 11.01
C SER A 72 2.20 -3.64 10.89
N ARG A 73 0.88 -3.44 10.84
CA ARG A 73 -0.11 -4.53 10.63
C ARG A 73 -0.25 -4.93 9.17
N LEU A 74 0.35 -4.17 8.25
CA LEU A 74 0.34 -4.41 6.81
C LEU A 74 1.71 -4.92 6.36
N SER A 75 1.74 -6.08 5.74
CA SER A 75 2.99 -6.73 5.31
C SER A 75 3.27 -6.52 3.83
N LEU A 76 4.54 -6.27 3.48
CA LEU A 76 5.01 -6.21 2.11
C LEU A 76 6.04 -7.31 1.86
N PHE A 77 5.86 -8.09 0.81
CA PHE A 77 6.85 -9.04 0.31
C PHE A 77 7.49 -8.47 -0.95
N HIS A 78 8.72 -8.02 -0.82
CA HIS A 78 9.47 -7.44 -1.94
C HIS A 78 10.25 -8.52 -2.69
N SER A 79 10.31 -8.42 -4.01
CA SER A 79 11.43 -8.98 -4.78
C SER A 79 12.70 -8.17 -4.50
N PRO A 80 13.92 -8.72 -4.70
CA PRO A 80 15.17 -7.97 -4.51
C PRO A 80 15.18 -6.62 -5.24
N LEU A 81 14.78 -6.60 -6.51
CA LEU A 81 14.72 -5.39 -7.32
C LEU A 81 13.70 -4.37 -6.76
N SER A 82 12.50 -4.82 -6.38
CA SER A 82 11.51 -3.92 -5.79
C SER A 82 11.94 -3.38 -4.43
N ARG A 83 12.76 -4.12 -3.66
CA ARG A 83 13.30 -3.65 -2.38
C ARG A 83 14.31 -2.53 -2.60
N GLU A 84 15.15 -2.66 -3.62
CA GLU A 84 16.14 -1.64 -3.98
C GLU A 84 15.48 -0.36 -4.50
N GLU A 85 14.47 -0.46 -5.36
CA GLU A 85 13.83 0.71 -5.97
C GLU A 85 12.72 1.34 -5.12
N LEU A 86 12.01 0.54 -4.31
CA LEU A 86 10.82 0.99 -3.58
C LEU A 86 11.00 1.05 -2.06
N GLY A 87 12.22 0.85 -1.54
CA GLY A 87 12.47 0.84 -0.09
C GLY A 87 12.04 2.12 0.63
N ASP A 88 12.18 3.28 -0.02
CA ASP A 88 11.74 4.57 0.53
C ASP A 88 10.22 4.82 0.38
N PHE A 89 9.51 3.93 -0.32
CA PHE A 89 8.08 4.05 -0.64
C PHE A 89 7.23 2.98 0.06
N GLU A 90 7.75 2.28 1.09
CA GLU A 90 6.99 1.25 1.80
C GLU A 90 5.68 1.77 2.41
N ASP A 91 5.68 2.98 2.97
CA ASP A 91 4.47 3.56 3.56
C ASP A 91 3.42 3.90 2.49
N ALA A 92 3.87 4.31 1.30
CA ALA A 92 3.00 4.51 0.14
C ALA A 92 2.40 3.17 -0.34
N LEU A 93 3.21 2.11 -0.42
CA LEU A 93 2.73 0.77 -0.77
C LEU A 93 1.73 0.23 0.27
N LYS A 94 1.96 0.49 1.56
CA LYS A 94 1.01 0.11 2.62
C LYS A 94 -0.27 0.93 2.58
N ALA A 95 -0.19 2.22 2.29
CA ALA A 95 -1.36 3.07 2.04
C ALA A 95 -2.19 2.52 0.85
N LEU A 96 -1.52 2.10 -0.22
CA LEU A 96 -2.15 1.44 -1.36
C LEU A 96 -2.83 0.12 -0.96
N ALA A 97 -2.14 -0.73 -0.20
CA ALA A 97 -2.72 -1.97 0.33
C ALA A 97 -4.01 -1.68 1.11
N LEU A 98 -3.96 -0.69 1.99
CA LEU A 98 -5.05 -0.32 2.88
C LEU A 98 -6.23 0.30 2.12
N ALA A 99 -5.97 1.05 1.05
CA ALA A 99 -6.99 1.59 0.16
C ALA A 99 -7.79 0.47 -0.54
N TYR A 100 -7.13 -0.64 -0.87
CA TYR A 100 -7.81 -1.85 -1.32
C TYR A 100 -8.40 -2.70 -0.20
N ARG A 101 -8.19 -2.37 1.08
CA ARG A 101 -8.52 -3.22 2.24
C ARG A 101 -7.74 -4.54 2.27
N ALA A 102 -6.58 -4.59 1.63
CA ALA A 102 -5.65 -5.70 1.73
C ALA A 102 -4.88 -5.63 3.07
N ILE A 103 -4.52 -6.79 3.60
CA ILE A 103 -3.69 -6.95 4.81
C ILE A 103 -2.21 -7.16 4.47
N ALA A 104 -1.91 -7.51 3.21
CA ALA A 104 -0.55 -7.67 2.74
C ALA A 104 -0.47 -7.51 1.22
N MET A 105 0.73 -7.24 0.70
CA MET A 105 1.03 -7.22 -0.73
C MET A 105 2.32 -7.98 -1.02
N ALA A 106 2.37 -8.71 -2.14
CA ALA A 106 3.61 -9.29 -2.64
C ALA A 106 3.94 -8.75 -4.03
N CYS A 107 5.18 -8.35 -4.25
CA CYS A 107 5.71 -8.02 -5.57
C CYS A 107 5.90 -9.33 -6.34
N VAL A 108 5.19 -9.47 -7.45
CA VAL A 108 5.11 -10.71 -8.23
C VAL A 108 5.70 -10.60 -9.62
N GLY A 109 6.18 -9.42 -10.00
CA GLY A 109 6.91 -9.21 -11.24
C GLY A 109 6.98 -7.75 -11.66
N VAL A 110 7.49 -7.53 -12.86
CA VAL A 110 7.65 -6.21 -13.46
C VAL A 110 6.83 -6.10 -14.74
N ASN A 111 6.23 -4.94 -15.00
CA ASN A 111 5.50 -4.69 -16.23
C ASN A 111 6.41 -4.88 -17.46
N GLY A 112 5.95 -5.64 -18.45
CA GLY A 112 6.74 -6.02 -19.63
C GLY A 112 7.42 -7.39 -19.51
N GLU A 113 7.33 -8.06 -18.36
CA GLU A 113 7.81 -9.43 -18.19
C GLU A 113 6.89 -10.44 -18.90
N GLY A 114 7.47 -11.29 -19.75
CA GLY A 114 6.71 -12.16 -20.67
C GLY A 114 6.04 -13.38 -20.03
N ASN A 115 6.45 -13.75 -18.81
CA ASN A 115 5.83 -14.84 -18.04
C ASN A 115 6.02 -14.61 -16.55
N LEU A 116 4.93 -14.24 -15.87
CA LEU A 116 4.93 -13.98 -14.43
C LEU A 116 4.84 -15.25 -13.58
N GLY A 117 4.67 -16.43 -14.20
CA GLY A 117 4.55 -17.71 -13.48
C GLY A 117 3.15 -17.96 -12.88
N PHE A 118 2.17 -17.08 -13.13
CA PHE A 118 0.78 -17.26 -12.72
C PHE A 118 -0.17 -16.64 -13.75
N ASP A 119 -1.41 -17.13 -13.75
CA ASP A 119 -2.47 -16.66 -14.65
C ASP A 119 -3.20 -15.46 -14.02
N LEU A 120 -3.27 -14.36 -14.76
CA LEU A 120 -4.01 -13.14 -14.40
C LEU A 120 -5.52 -13.25 -14.72
N SER A 121 -5.95 -14.34 -15.39
CA SER A 121 -7.35 -14.56 -15.79
C SER A 121 -8.30 -14.75 -14.61
N ASP A 122 -7.80 -15.20 -13.45
CA ASP A 122 -8.59 -15.52 -12.24
C ASP A 122 -8.96 -14.28 -11.39
N GLY A 123 -8.93 -13.10 -12.01
CA GLY A 123 -9.47 -11.86 -11.47
C GLY A 123 -8.41 -10.79 -11.26
N THR A 124 -8.41 -9.79 -12.12
CA THR A 124 -7.52 -8.61 -12.05
C THR A 124 -7.71 -7.75 -10.80
N LYS A 125 -8.84 -7.88 -10.09
CA LYS A 125 -9.15 -7.15 -8.84
C LYS A 125 -8.15 -7.41 -7.71
N LYS A 126 -7.37 -8.48 -7.84
CA LYS A 126 -6.42 -8.97 -6.86
C LYS A 126 -4.98 -8.47 -7.11
N PHE A 127 -4.80 -7.64 -8.13
CA PHE A 127 -3.51 -7.10 -8.54
C PHE A 127 -3.58 -5.58 -8.67
N THR A 128 -2.47 -4.93 -8.40
CA THR A 128 -2.29 -3.49 -8.61
C THR A 128 -0.86 -3.22 -9.09
N TYR A 129 -0.59 -1.98 -9.48
CA TYR A 129 0.71 -1.55 -9.98
C TYR A 129 1.24 -0.41 -9.11
N PHE A 130 2.56 -0.38 -8.94
CA PHE A 130 3.24 0.78 -8.37
C PHE A 130 4.48 1.08 -9.22
N THR A 131 4.61 2.32 -9.65
CA THR A 131 5.71 2.78 -10.51
C THR A 131 6.66 3.63 -9.68
N ALA A 132 7.93 3.23 -9.64
CA ALA A 132 8.97 4.08 -9.06
C ALA A 132 9.11 5.37 -9.90
N PRO A 133 9.38 6.55 -9.29
CA PRO A 133 9.44 7.83 -10.01
C PRO A 133 10.38 7.88 -11.22
N ALA A 134 11.43 7.06 -11.23
CA ALA A 134 12.34 6.90 -12.36
C ALA A 134 12.77 5.43 -12.54
N GLY A 135 11.83 4.49 -12.40
CA GLY A 135 12.15 3.06 -12.38
C GLY A 135 11.06 2.17 -12.94
N HIS A 136 11.06 0.92 -12.49
CA HIS A 136 10.17 -0.09 -13.00
C HIS A 136 8.73 0.12 -12.49
N THR A 137 7.78 -0.38 -13.28
CA THR A 137 6.40 -0.57 -12.81
C THR A 137 6.28 -1.99 -12.28
N PHE A 138 6.13 -2.12 -10.97
CA PHE A 138 6.01 -3.41 -10.30
C PHE A 138 4.56 -3.84 -10.21
N ILE A 139 4.34 -5.16 -10.36
CA ILE A 139 3.05 -5.80 -10.23
C ILE A 139 2.95 -6.34 -8.81
N TRP A 140 1.88 -5.97 -8.12
CA TRP A 140 1.65 -6.37 -6.74
C TRP A 140 0.38 -7.19 -6.61
N ARG A 141 0.48 -8.33 -5.92
CA ARG A 141 -0.65 -9.18 -5.54
C ARG A 141 -1.18 -8.74 -4.16
N LEU A 142 -2.47 -8.43 -4.08
CA LEU A 142 -3.18 -7.96 -2.88
C LEU A 142 -3.78 -9.10 -2.04
N PHE A 143 -3.37 -9.31 -0.80
CA PHE A 143 -3.93 -10.36 0.05
C PHE A 143 -4.92 -9.81 1.07
N PHE A 144 -6.08 -10.47 1.15
CA PHE A 144 -7.17 -10.12 2.08
C PHE A 144 -7.33 -11.12 3.22
N ASP A 145 -6.66 -12.28 3.08
CA ASP A 145 -6.68 -13.39 4.01
C ASP A 145 -5.27 -14.00 4.04
N LYS A 146 -4.78 -14.31 5.24
CA LYS A 146 -3.43 -14.83 5.45
C LYS A 146 -3.21 -16.19 4.79
N LYS A 147 -4.24 -17.04 4.76
CA LYS A 147 -4.15 -18.37 4.14
C LYS A 147 -4.09 -18.26 2.62
N ASP A 148 -4.72 -17.24 2.02
CA ASP A 148 -4.58 -16.93 0.59
C ASP A 148 -3.13 -16.57 0.27
N ALA A 149 -2.49 -15.74 1.11
CA ALA A 149 -1.08 -15.37 0.94
C ALA A 149 -0.15 -16.59 0.99
N ALA A 150 -0.28 -17.43 2.02
CA ALA A 150 0.55 -18.63 2.17
C ALA A 150 0.39 -19.59 0.98
N LYS A 151 -0.85 -19.89 0.57
CA LYS A 151 -1.10 -20.78 -0.59
C LYS A 151 -0.57 -20.22 -1.90
N PHE A 152 -0.71 -18.92 -2.10
CA PHE A 152 -0.24 -18.27 -3.32
C PHE A 152 1.29 -18.30 -3.40
N LEU A 153 1.98 -17.95 -2.31
CA LEU A 153 3.44 -17.92 -2.27
C LEU A 153 4.05 -19.31 -2.32
N ASP A 154 3.44 -20.32 -1.67
CA ASP A 154 3.86 -21.72 -1.79
C ASP A 154 3.93 -22.16 -3.25
N LYS A 155 2.88 -21.84 -4.02
CA LYS A 155 2.81 -22.14 -5.46
C LYS A 155 3.79 -21.31 -6.28
N LEU A 156 3.85 -19.99 -6.04
CA LEU A 156 4.66 -19.07 -6.84
C LEU A 156 6.16 -19.35 -6.70
N THR A 157 6.60 -19.61 -5.48
CA THR A 157 8.02 -19.76 -5.13
C THR A 157 8.48 -21.22 -5.10
N MET A 158 7.59 -22.17 -5.39
CA MET A 158 7.83 -23.61 -5.28
C MET A 158 8.27 -24.03 -3.86
N GLY A 159 7.62 -23.45 -2.85
CA GLY A 159 7.86 -23.77 -1.44
C GLY A 159 9.12 -23.12 -0.85
N ASP A 160 9.50 -21.92 -1.31
CA ASP A 160 10.60 -21.17 -0.72
C ASP A 160 10.31 -20.84 0.76
N ALA A 161 11.26 -21.18 1.64
CA ALA A 161 11.05 -21.08 3.08
C ALA A 161 10.90 -19.63 3.55
N GLU A 162 11.63 -18.67 2.95
CA GLU A 162 11.55 -17.26 3.33
C GLU A 162 10.19 -16.66 2.96
N ALA A 163 9.67 -16.98 1.77
CA ALA A 163 8.34 -16.55 1.36
C ALA A 163 7.22 -17.11 2.25
N LEU A 164 7.34 -18.37 2.67
CA LEU A 164 6.37 -19.00 3.58
C LEU A 164 6.47 -18.44 5.01
N GLU A 165 7.68 -18.23 5.52
CA GLU A 165 7.89 -17.59 6.82
C GLU A 165 7.30 -16.18 6.84
N TRP A 166 7.49 -15.41 5.77
CA TRP A 166 6.85 -14.10 5.63
C TRP A 166 5.32 -14.19 5.65
N ALA A 167 4.73 -15.16 4.94
CA ALA A 167 3.28 -15.34 4.92
C ALA A 167 2.73 -15.70 6.30
N ASP A 168 3.44 -16.55 7.04
CA ASP A 168 3.11 -16.92 8.42
C ASP A 168 3.34 -15.77 9.42
N ALA A 169 4.21 -14.82 9.11
CA ALA A 169 4.45 -13.62 9.90
C ALA A 169 3.44 -12.49 9.67
N ILE A 170 2.53 -12.60 8.69
CA ILE A 170 1.50 -11.57 8.46
C ILE A 170 0.69 -11.36 9.76
N PRO A 171 0.60 -10.12 10.30
CA PRO A 171 -0.01 -9.86 11.60
C PRO A 171 -1.53 -10.08 11.67
N LEU A 172 -2.21 -10.00 10.53
CA LEU A 172 -3.66 -10.12 10.43
C LEU A 172 -4.03 -11.44 9.76
N ASP A 173 -5.11 -12.07 10.23
CA ASP A 173 -5.67 -13.24 9.57
C ASP A 173 -6.56 -12.84 8.39
N SER A 174 -7.28 -11.71 8.51
CA SER A 174 -8.18 -11.22 7.46
C SER A 174 -8.39 -9.70 7.48
N SER A 175 -8.83 -9.16 6.34
CA SER A 175 -9.21 -7.75 6.18
C SER A 175 -10.32 -7.27 7.12
N LYS A 176 -11.09 -8.20 7.71
CA LYS A 176 -12.12 -7.88 8.72
C LYS A 176 -11.54 -7.34 10.02
N GLN A 177 -10.24 -7.55 10.26
CA GLN A 177 -9.54 -7.05 11.45
C GLN A 177 -8.94 -5.65 11.24
N LEU A 178 -8.97 -5.11 10.02
CA LEU A 178 -8.60 -3.73 9.75
C LEU A 178 -9.64 -2.79 10.35
N LYS A 179 -9.20 -1.62 10.83
CA LYS A 179 -10.12 -0.64 11.39
C LYS A 179 -11.20 -0.24 10.38
N SER A 180 -12.40 0.02 10.89
CA SER A 180 -13.49 0.64 10.14
C SER A 180 -13.24 2.14 10.02
N TYR A 181 -13.78 2.74 8.97
CA TYR A 181 -13.81 4.19 8.72
C TYR A 181 -15.26 4.71 8.59
N HIS A 182 -16.24 3.87 8.92
CA HIS A 182 -17.64 4.23 9.14
C HIS A 182 -17.89 4.65 10.58
#